data_AF-I1CUN2-F1
#
_entry.id   AF-I1CUN2-F1
#
_cell.length_a   1.000
_cell.length_b   1.000
_cell.length_c   1.000
_cell.angle_alpha   90.00
_cell.angle_beta   90.00
_cell.angle_gamma   90.00
#
_symmetry.space_group_name_H-M   'P 1'
#
loop_
_entity.id
_entity.type
_entity.pdbx_description
1 polymer ?
#
loop_
_entity_poly.entity_id
_entity_poly.type
_entity_poly.pdbx_seq_one_letter_code
_entity_poly.pdbx_strand_id
1 'polypeptide(L)'
;MDDSSDDEQMFMDLQTLHVPTPLIHSTKLSVKLDRGIGNFCYKAVETRGTDIQLVCGSGVNTVLAVAYCARQLKISAIVVVPKATHPSICEAIRLEGSQLILFGENWIAADSHARKLVKRNCVYVPSSDHDDIWQGHSSIVYELKAQLQDNPPAAIICPVGGGGLLNGVITGLQEVDWKEVPVIAVETHGSNAFQASVVAGKLVTLQKITTIASSLASETVCAKSLELSLIHPVVPFAVSDAMAADAVRQFAAWK
;
A
#
# COMPACT_ATOMS: atom_id res chain seq x y z
N MET A 1 3.72 11.50 -38.43
CA MET A 1 2.78 10.40 -38.77
C MET A 1 3.67 9.18 -38.81
N ASP A 2 3.97 8.53 -37.69
CA ASP A 2 3.03 7.87 -36.79
C ASP A 2 3.79 7.60 -35.46
N ASP A 3 3.61 8.45 -34.45
CA ASP A 3 4.25 8.31 -33.12
C ASP A 3 3.19 7.97 -32.04
N SER A 4 1.91 8.06 -32.42
CA SER A 4 0.76 7.76 -31.56
C SER A 4 0.46 6.27 -31.46
N SER A 5 0.84 5.47 -32.46
CA SER A 5 0.57 4.03 -32.49
C SER A 5 1.41 3.24 -31.50
N ASP A 6 2.67 3.62 -31.29
CA ASP A 6 3.60 2.90 -30.41
C ASP A 6 3.31 3.16 -28.92
N ASP A 7 2.89 4.38 -28.57
CA ASP A 7 2.45 4.69 -27.21
C ASP A 7 1.10 4.01 -26.88
N GLU A 8 0.13 3.99 -27.80
CA GLU A 8 -1.14 3.26 -27.60
C GLU A 8 -0.93 1.74 -27.44
N GLN A 9 -0.03 1.14 -28.22
CA GLN A 9 0.31 -0.29 -28.12
C GLN A 9 1.02 -0.62 -26.79
N MET A 10 1.87 0.28 -26.29
CA MET A 10 2.54 0.12 -24.99
C MET A 10 1.58 0.26 -23.79
N PHE A 11 0.57 1.13 -23.89
CA PHE A 11 -0.50 1.24 -22.87
C PHE A 11 -1.38 -0.01 -22.81
N MET A 12 -1.56 -0.71 -23.94
CA MET A 12 -2.31 -1.98 -24.02
C MET A 12 -1.57 -3.15 -23.36
N ASP A 13 -0.23 -3.18 -23.42
CA ASP A 13 0.59 -4.23 -22.79
C ASP A 13 0.75 -4.06 -21.26
N LEU A 14 0.49 -2.86 -20.73
CA LEU A 14 0.51 -2.55 -19.30
C LEU A 14 -0.88 -2.70 -18.66
N GLN A 15 -1.50 -3.89 -18.71
CA GLN A 15 -2.80 -4.10 -18.05
C GLN A 15 -2.73 -3.89 -16.53
N THR A 16 -1.58 -4.21 -15.90
CA THR A 16 -1.30 -3.94 -14.49
C THR A 16 0.21 -3.79 -14.24
N LEU A 17 0.62 -2.89 -13.34
CA LEU A 17 2.03 -2.68 -12.96
C LEU A 17 2.57 -3.69 -11.91
N HIS A 18 1.69 -4.52 -11.33
CA HIS A 18 2.11 -5.58 -10.43
C HIS A 18 2.30 -6.89 -11.18
N VAL A 19 3.16 -7.77 -10.64
CA VAL A 19 3.37 -9.12 -11.17
C VAL A 19 2.68 -10.14 -10.27
N PRO A 20 2.20 -11.27 -10.82
CA PRO A 20 1.73 -12.39 -10.01
C PRO A 20 2.79 -12.81 -9.02
N THR A 21 2.40 -12.97 -7.76
CA THR A 21 3.32 -13.36 -6.69
C THR A 21 3.16 -14.85 -6.41
N PRO A 22 4.25 -15.64 -6.34
CA PRO A 22 4.16 -17.04 -5.94
C PRO A 22 3.49 -17.15 -4.56
N LEU A 23 2.39 -17.90 -4.47
CA LEU A 23 1.97 -18.45 -3.19
C LEU A 23 2.89 -19.61 -2.87
N ILE A 24 3.89 -19.30 -2.06
CA ILE A 24 4.84 -20.31 -1.58
C ILE A 24 4.08 -21.15 -0.56
N HIS A 25 3.84 -22.43 -0.88
CA HIS A 25 3.36 -23.41 0.11
C HIS A 25 4.41 -23.48 1.20
N SER A 26 4.14 -22.78 2.28
CA SER A 26 5.03 -22.63 3.39
C SER A 26 4.25 -22.93 4.64
N THR A 27 4.94 -23.47 5.64
CA THR A 27 4.48 -23.33 7.01
C THR A 27 4.45 -21.85 7.47
N LYS A 28 5.01 -20.86 6.72
CA LYS A 28 5.04 -19.40 7.01
C LYS A 28 5.15 -18.45 5.77
N LEU A 29 4.29 -17.42 5.72
CA LEU A 29 3.87 -16.51 4.62
C LEU A 29 4.89 -15.63 3.85
N SER A 30 4.46 -15.08 2.68
CA SER A 30 5.08 -13.97 1.91
C SER A 30 4.03 -13.08 1.19
N VAL A 31 4.24 -11.75 1.08
CA VAL A 31 3.47 -10.78 0.25
C VAL A 31 4.40 -9.68 -0.31
N LYS A 32 4.18 -9.23 -1.57
CA LYS A 32 4.86 -8.08 -2.22
C LYS A 32 3.86 -6.95 -2.58
N LEU A 33 4.38 -5.74 -2.84
CA LEU A 33 3.81 -4.48 -2.34
C LEU A 33 3.35 -3.42 -3.39
N ASP A 34 3.25 -3.74 -4.68
CA ASP A 34 3.06 -2.70 -5.73
C ASP A 34 1.63 -2.60 -6.31
N ARG A 35 0.66 -3.36 -5.78
CA ARG A 35 -0.67 -3.53 -6.40
C ARG A 35 -1.54 -2.27 -6.37
N GLY A 36 -1.81 -1.74 -5.17
CA GLY A 36 -2.68 -0.59 -4.97
C GLY A 36 -2.12 0.69 -5.59
N ILE A 37 -0.86 1.02 -5.28
CA ILE A 37 -0.19 2.21 -5.82
C ILE A 37 -0.02 2.12 -7.33
N GLY A 38 0.32 0.95 -7.86
CA GLY A 38 0.39 0.72 -9.31
C GLY A 38 -0.94 1.01 -10.01
N ASN A 39 -2.05 0.48 -9.48
CA ASN A 39 -3.37 0.73 -10.06
C ASN A 39 -3.76 2.22 -10.02
N PHE A 40 -3.53 2.89 -8.88
CA PHE A 40 -3.78 4.33 -8.76
C PHE A 40 -2.97 5.14 -9.78
N CYS A 41 -1.67 4.88 -9.91
CA CYS A 41 -0.79 5.58 -10.84
C CYS A 41 -1.21 5.34 -12.30
N TYR A 42 -1.56 4.10 -12.65
CA TYR A 42 -2.05 3.76 -13.98
C TYR A 42 -3.35 4.50 -14.31
N LYS A 43 -4.34 4.46 -13.41
CA LYS A 43 -5.62 5.16 -13.57
C LYS A 43 -5.47 6.68 -13.67
N ALA A 44 -4.53 7.25 -12.91
CA ALA A 44 -4.21 8.66 -13.00
C ALA A 44 -3.71 9.06 -14.39
N VAL A 45 -2.83 8.26 -15.01
CA VAL A 45 -2.33 8.50 -16.36
C VAL A 45 -3.41 8.22 -17.41
N GLU A 46 -4.16 7.12 -17.29
CA GLU A 46 -5.28 6.80 -18.19
C GLU A 46 -6.29 7.96 -18.26
N THR A 47 -6.57 8.59 -17.12
CA THR A 47 -7.55 9.68 -17.04
C THR A 47 -6.99 11.05 -17.42
N ARG A 48 -5.73 11.34 -17.07
CA ARG A 48 -5.15 12.70 -17.16
C ARG A 48 -4.05 12.86 -18.21
N GLY A 49 -3.66 11.78 -18.87
CA GLY A 49 -2.53 11.74 -19.79
C GLY A 49 -1.17 11.69 -19.07
N THR A 50 -0.10 11.68 -19.86
CA THR A 50 1.29 11.56 -19.39
C THR A 50 1.92 12.90 -18.98
N ASP A 51 1.27 14.03 -19.26
CA ASP A 51 1.74 15.39 -18.88
C ASP A 51 1.57 15.70 -17.38
N ILE A 52 1.24 14.69 -16.57
CA ILE A 52 1.09 14.82 -15.13
C ILE A 52 2.40 14.57 -14.38
N GLN A 53 2.43 15.02 -13.14
CA GLN A 53 3.51 14.75 -12.20
C GLN A 53 2.96 14.10 -10.93
N LEU A 54 3.48 12.94 -10.55
CA LEU A 54 3.13 12.32 -9.27
C LEU A 54 3.83 13.05 -8.12
N VAL A 55 3.15 13.17 -6.99
CA VAL A 55 3.71 13.76 -5.77
C VAL A 55 3.39 12.84 -4.60
N CYS A 56 4.41 12.39 -3.87
CA CYS A 56 4.21 11.50 -2.73
C CYS A 56 5.16 11.84 -1.58
N GLY A 57 4.68 11.71 -0.34
CA GLY A 57 5.48 11.88 0.87
C GLY A 57 5.18 10.84 1.95
N SER A 58 4.57 9.71 1.57
CA SER A 58 3.77 8.89 2.49
C SER A 58 4.36 7.50 2.73
N GLY A 59 5.42 7.41 3.52
CA GLY A 59 6.03 6.13 3.93
C GLY A 59 6.96 5.52 2.86
N VAL A 60 7.96 4.76 3.32
CA VAL A 60 9.05 4.20 2.50
C VAL A 60 8.52 3.43 1.30
N ASN A 61 7.54 2.57 1.55
CA ASN A 61 6.99 1.66 0.57
C ASN A 61 6.23 2.37 -0.55
N THR A 62 5.38 3.33 -0.18
CA THR A 62 4.61 4.12 -1.15
C THR A 62 5.53 4.95 -2.02
N VAL A 63 6.55 5.61 -1.43
CA VAL A 63 7.44 6.47 -2.23
C VAL A 63 8.29 5.68 -3.22
N LEU A 64 8.70 4.46 -2.86
CA LEU A 64 9.40 3.55 -3.79
C LEU A 64 8.47 3.07 -4.90
N ALA A 65 7.24 2.67 -4.57
CA ALA A 65 6.25 2.26 -5.56
C ALA A 65 5.92 3.41 -6.53
N VAL A 66 5.74 4.64 -6.02
CA VAL A 66 5.51 5.82 -6.86
C VAL A 66 6.70 6.10 -7.77
N ALA A 67 7.93 6.04 -7.26
CA ALA A 67 9.12 6.28 -8.06
C ALA A 67 9.24 5.25 -9.20
N TYR A 68 9.02 3.98 -8.89
CA TYR A 68 8.97 2.89 -9.87
C TYR A 68 7.87 3.11 -10.92
N CYS A 69 6.64 3.37 -10.48
CA CYS A 69 5.49 3.58 -11.38
C CYS A 69 5.71 4.78 -12.31
N ALA A 70 6.26 5.88 -11.80
CA ALA A 70 6.55 7.06 -12.59
C ALA A 70 7.51 6.74 -13.74
N ARG A 71 8.58 5.98 -13.47
CA ARG A 71 9.51 5.53 -14.51
C ARG A 71 8.83 4.61 -15.53
N GLN A 72 8.06 3.61 -15.07
CA GLN A 72 7.38 2.69 -15.99
C GLN A 72 6.38 3.42 -16.90
N LEU A 73 5.65 4.38 -16.35
CA LEU A 73 4.64 5.17 -17.07
C LEU A 73 5.24 6.36 -17.84
N LYS A 74 6.57 6.52 -17.84
CA LYS A 74 7.30 7.64 -18.49
C LYS A 74 6.81 9.03 -18.05
N ILE A 75 6.42 9.19 -16.79
CA ILE A 75 5.99 10.47 -16.20
C ILE A 75 6.95 10.93 -15.11
N SER A 76 6.88 12.21 -14.73
CA SER A 76 7.71 12.74 -13.64
C SER A 76 7.11 12.48 -12.26
N ALA A 77 7.97 12.36 -11.24
CA ALA A 77 7.55 12.25 -9.85
C ALA A 77 8.40 13.11 -8.92
N ILE A 78 7.74 13.73 -7.93
CA ILE A 78 8.35 14.38 -6.78
C ILE A 78 8.10 13.50 -5.55
N VAL A 79 9.18 13.06 -4.94
CA VAL A 79 9.16 12.22 -3.75
C VAL A 79 9.77 12.99 -2.58
N VAL A 80 9.00 13.14 -1.50
CA VAL A 80 9.46 13.78 -0.26
C VAL A 80 9.67 12.70 0.79
N VAL A 81 10.86 12.68 1.40
CA VAL A 81 11.17 11.74 2.50
C VAL A 81 11.76 12.49 3.69
N PRO A 82 11.64 11.96 4.93
CA PRO A 82 12.25 12.57 6.11
C PRO A 82 13.76 12.79 5.95
N LYS A 83 14.31 13.83 6.59
CA LYS A 83 15.75 14.13 6.53
C LYS A 83 16.65 12.98 7.00
N ALA A 84 16.16 12.17 7.94
CA ALA A 84 16.87 11.01 8.49
C ALA A 84 16.67 9.71 7.68
N THR A 85 16.10 9.79 6.48
CA THR A 85 15.87 8.60 5.63
C THR A 85 17.19 7.94 5.25
N HIS A 86 17.22 6.61 5.34
CA HIS A 86 18.42 5.83 5.06
C HIS A 86 18.94 6.06 3.63
N PRO A 87 20.25 6.25 3.41
CA PRO A 87 20.81 6.58 2.09
C PRO A 87 20.45 5.59 0.98
N SER A 88 20.31 4.30 1.28
CA SER A 88 19.92 3.29 0.28
C SER A 88 18.52 3.51 -0.29
N ILE A 89 17.57 4.00 0.52
CA ILE A 89 16.21 4.33 0.06
C ILE A 89 16.26 5.57 -0.82
N CYS A 90 17.01 6.59 -0.41
CA CYS A 90 17.23 7.79 -1.19
C CYS A 90 17.85 7.47 -2.56
N GLU A 91 18.82 6.55 -2.58
CA GLU A 91 19.46 6.12 -3.82
C GLU A 91 18.52 5.34 -4.73
N ALA A 92 17.73 4.41 -4.17
CA ALA A 92 16.70 3.71 -4.93
C ALA A 92 15.73 4.68 -5.62
N ILE A 93 15.25 5.72 -4.91
CA ILE A 93 14.37 6.74 -5.48
C ILE A 93 15.04 7.52 -6.62
N ARG A 94 16.33 7.86 -6.47
CA ARG A 94 17.09 8.57 -7.52
C ARG A 94 17.33 7.70 -8.75
N LEU A 95 17.62 6.41 -8.56
CA LEU A 95 17.82 5.45 -9.66
C LEU A 95 16.55 5.26 -10.49
N GLU A 96 15.37 5.37 -9.87
CA GLU A 96 14.09 5.40 -10.58
C GLU A 96 13.84 6.74 -11.33
N GLY A 97 14.72 7.74 -11.21
CA GLY A 97 14.63 9.01 -11.93
C GLY A 97 13.69 10.06 -11.31
N SER A 98 13.24 9.85 -10.06
CA SER A 98 12.35 10.77 -9.36
C SER A 98 13.09 11.95 -8.73
N GLN A 99 12.45 13.11 -8.67
CA GLN A 99 12.94 14.25 -7.91
C GLN A 99 12.80 13.99 -6.40
N LEU A 100 13.92 13.79 -5.72
CA LEU A 100 13.96 13.54 -4.27
C LEU A 100 14.12 14.82 -3.46
N ILE A 101 13.25 15.03 -2.48
CA ILE A 101 13.30 16.12 -1.51
C ILE A 101 13.42 15.54 -0.09
N LEU A 102 14.44 15.96 0.65
CA LEU A 102 14.62 15.61 2.06
C LEU A 102 13.99 16.68 2.95
N PHE A 103 12.81 16.40 3.52
CA PHE A 103 12.07 17.36 4.33
C PHE A 103 11.35 16.69 5.50
N GLY A 104 11.32 17.39 6.63
CA GLY A 104 10.62 16.94 7.84
C GLY A 104 11.43 15.99 8.71
N GLU A 105 11.00 15.89 9.98
CA GLU A 105 11.60 15.01 10.99
C GLU A 105 11.04 13.58 10.93
N ASN A 106 9.83 13.43 10.40
CA ASN A 106 9.12 12.16 10.28
C ASN A 106 8.25 12.14 9.02
N TRP A 107 7.61 11.01 8.74
CA TRP A 107 6.77 10.81 7.55
C TRP A 107 5.55 11.74 7.52
N ILE A 108 4.99 12.13 8.66
CA ILE A 108 3.87 13.08 8.73
C ILE A 108 4.30 14.46 8.21
N ALA A 109 5.47 14.94 8.64
CA ALA A 109 6.03 16.21 8.18
C ALA A 109 6.42 16.18 6.69
N ALA A 110 6.97 15.06 6.22
CA ALA A 110 7.27 14.83 4.81
C ALA A 110 5.99 14.84 3.95
N ASP A 111 4.95 14.14 4.40
CA ASP A 111 3.65 14.06 3.73
C ASP A 111 2.96 15.43 3.63
N SER A 112 2.92 16.16 4.76
CA SER A 112 2.38 17.52 4.81
C SER A 112 3.10 18.46 3.83
N HIS A 113 4.41 18.30 3.69
CA HIS A 113 5.19 19.07 2.71
C HIS A 113 4.87 18.65 1.28
N ALA A 114 4.82 17.35 0.99
CA ALA A 114 4.47 16.82 -0.33
C ALA A 114 3.11 17.36 -0.82
N ARG A 115 2.09 17.36 0.06
CA ARG A 115 0.76 17.91 -0.27
C ARG A 115 0.79 19.39 -0.66
N LYS A 116 1.71 20.18 -0.11
CA LYS A 116 1.88 21.61 -0.46
C LYS A 116 2.58 21.83 -1.81
N LEU A 117 3.26 20.81 -2.34
CA LEU A 117 3.93 20.87 -3.64
C LEU A 117 2.99 20.58 -4.82
N VAL A 118 1.77 20.11 -4.54
CA VAL A 118 0.78 19.76 -5.56
C VAL A 118 0.30 21.02 -6.29
N LYS A 119 0.58 21.07 -7.60
CA LYS A 119 0.11 22.11 -8.53
C LYS A 119 -0.98 21.55 -9.45
N ARG A 120 -1.43 22.36 -10.42
CA ARG A 120 -2.50 22.03 -11.37
C ARG A 120 -2.30 20.69 -12.11
N ASN A 121 -1.07 20.39 -12.54
CA ASN A 121 -0.75 19.14 -13.25
C ASN A 121 -0.17 18.06 -12.33
N CYS A 122 -0.24 18.23 -11.02
CA CYS A 122 0.23 17.24 -10.08
C CYS A 122 -0.89 16.29 -9.66
N VAL A 123 -0.55 15.05 -9.36
CA VAL A 123 -1.42 14.08 -8.70
C VAL A 123 -0.74 13.67 -7.41
N TYR A 124 -1.35 14.00 -6.28
CA TYR A 124 -0.89 13.47 -5.00
C TYR A 124 -1.27 11.99 -4.88
N VAL A 125 -0.30 11.16 -4.52
CA VAL A 125 -0.51 9.71 -4.37
C VAL A 125 -0.66 9.39 -2.87
N PRO A 126 -1.88 9.05 -2.40
CA PRO A 126 -2.07 8.62 -1.02
C PRO A 126 -1.48 7.21 -0.79
N SER A 127 -1.17 6.89 0.46
CA SER A 127 -0.64 5.55 0.81
C SER A 127 -1.73 4.48 0.97
N SER A 128 -2.99 4.87 1.15
CA SER A 128 -4.05 3.94 1.55
C SER A 128 -5.47 4.37 1.19
N ASP A 129 -5.90 5.58 1.54
CA ASP A 129 -7.30 6.02 1.48
C ASP A 129 -7.72 6.48 0.06
N HIS A 130 -7.90 5.52 -0.86
CA HIS A 130 -8.42 5.77 -2.20
C HIS A 130 -9.00 4.48 -2.82
N ASP A 131 -10.13 4.60 -3.52
CA ASP A 131 -10.82 3.45 -4.16
C ASP A 131 -9.89 2.68 -5.12
N ASP A 132 -9.17 3.37 -6.00
CA ASP A 132 -8.20 2.73 -6.91
C ASP A 132 -7.08 1.96 -6.17
N ILE A 133 -6.68 2.40 -4.98
CA ILE A 133 -5.67 1.68 -4.19
C ILE A 133 -6.27 0.38 -3.65
N TRP A 134 -7.51 0.42 -3.17
CA TRP A 134 -8.21 -0.77 -2.68
C TRP A 134 -8.46 -1.75 -3.82
N GLN A 135 -8.90 -1.26 -4.99
CA GLN A 135 -9.09 -2.09 -6.17
C GLN A 135 -7.79 -2.73 -6.64
N GLY A 136 -6.68 -1.98 -6.64
CA GLY A 136 -5.39 -2.56 -6.95
C GLY A 136 -5.02 -3.66 -5.96
N HIS A 137 -5.21 -3.41 -4.66
CA HIS A 137 -4.93 -4.43 -3.64
C HIS A 137 -5.85 -5.65 -3.69
N SER A 138 -7.09 -5.54 -4.19
CA SER A 138 -8.01 -6.68 -4.30
C SER A 138 -7.49 -7.76 -5.23
N SER A 139 -6.62 -7.41 -6.19
CA SER A 139 -5.99 -8.36 -7.11
C SER A 139 -5.25 -9.50 -6.41
N ILE A 140 -4.77 -9.29 -5.17
CA ILE A 140 -4.14 -10.36 -4.37
C ILE A 140 -5.09 -11.52 -4.10
N VAL A 141 -6.39 -11.26 -3.94
CA VAL A 141 -7.37 -12.29 -3.61
C VAL A 141 -7.69 -13.16 -4.82
N TYR A 142 -7.71 -12.58 -6.02
CA TYR A 142 -7.87 -13.34 -7.26
C TYR A 142 -6.71 -14.31 -7.47
N GLU A 143 -5.48 -13.87 -7.18
CA GLU A 143 -4.31 -14.77 -7.19
C GLU A 143 -4.44 -15.87 -6.15
N LEU A 144 -4.81 -15.52 -4.90
CA LEU A 144 -5.02 -16.50 -3.84
C LEU A 144 -6.08 -17.54 -4.23
N LYS A 145 -7.19 -17.12 -4.84
CA LYS A 145 -8.24 -18.02 -5.33
C LYS A 145 -7.70 -19.00 -6.36
N ALA A 146 -6.96 -18.50 -7.36
CA ALA A 146 -6.37 -19.35 -8.38
C ALA A 146 -5.36 -20.34 -7.79
N GLN A 147 -4.52 -19.87 -6.86
CA GLN A 147 -3.45 -20.66 -6.23
C GLN A 147 -3.98 -21.70 -5.24
N LEU A 148 -5.10 -21.41 -4.57
CA LEU A 148 -5.80 -22.33 -3.68
C LEU A 148 -6.84 -23.19 -4.41
N GLN A 149 -6.90 -23.10 -5.75
CA GLN A 149 -7.83 -23.88 -6.58
C GLN A 149 -9.29 -23.71 -6.15
N ASP A 150 -9.67 -22.46 -5.88
CA ASP A 150 -11.00 -22.08 -5.38
C ASP A 150 -11.40 -22.71 -4.03
N ASN A 151 -10.42 -23.11 -3.22
CA ASN A 151 -10.65 -23.54 -1.84
C ASN A 151 -10.46 -22.36 -0.88
N PRO A 152 -11.51 -21.84 -0.23
CA PRO A 152 -11.39 -20.74 0.71
C PRO A 152 -10.50 -21.13 1.90
N PRO A 153 -9.53 -20.30 2.31
CA PRO A 153 -8.71 -20.59 3.48
C PRO A 153 -9.51 -20.38 4.77
N ALA A 154 -9.06 -20.98 5.87
CA ALA A 154 -9.70 -20.81 7.18
C ALA A 154 -9.60 -19.36 7.72
N ALA A 155 -8.57 -18.61 7.32
CA ALA A 155 -8.37 -17.20 7.63
C ALA A 155 -7.31 -16.58 6.70
N ILE A 156 -7.33 -15.25 6.59
CA ILE A 156 -6.26 -14.45 5.98
C ILE A 156 -5.67 -13.51 7.04
N ILE A 157 -4.35 -13.54 7.22
CA ILE A 157 -3.66 -12.60 8.12
C ILE A 157 -3.21 -11.40 7.29
N CYS A 158 -3.72 -10.21 7.62
CA CYS A 158 -3.45 -8.98 6.89
C CYS A 158 -2.82 -7.94 7.82
N PRO A 159 -1.60 -7.45 7.55
CA PRO A 159 -1.06 -6.31 8.29
C PRO A 159 -1.88 -5.04 7.98
N VAL A 160 -2.06 -4.18 8.99
CA VAL A 160 -2.85 -2.96 8.88
C VAL A 160 -2.02 -1.76 9.30
N GLY A 161 -1.95 -0.77 8.42
CA GLY A 161 -1.50 0.59 8.74
C GLY A 161 -2.66 1.56 8.53
N GLY A 162 -2.66 2.30 7.42
CA GLY A 162 -3.80 3.13 7.03
C GLY A 162 -5.06 2.34 6.64
N GLY A 163 -4.94 1.04 6.33
CA GLY A 163 -6.09 0.17 6.02
C GLY A 163 -6.32 -0.12 4.52
N GLY A 164 -5.53 0.47 3.61
CA GLY A 164 -5.70 0.26 2.17
C GLY A 164 -5.60 -1.19 1.71
N LEU A 165 -4.64 -1.95 2.25
CA LEU A 165 -4.52 -3.40 1.97
C LEU A 165 -5.71 -4.19 2.54
N LEU A 166 -6.12 -3.90 3.79
CA LEU A 166 -7.27 -4.54 4.42
C LEU A 166 -8.54 -4.35 3.58
N ASN A 167 -8.78 -3.13 3.12
CA ASN A 167 -9.93 -2.80 2.28
C ASN A 167 -9.89 -3.60 0.98
N GLY A 168 -8.75 -3.62 0.29
CA GLY A 168 -8.59 -4.39 -0.93
C GLY A 168 -8.79 -5.90 -0.71
N VAL A 169 -8.25 -6.47 0.37
CA VAL A 169 -8.45 -7.88 0.72
C VAL A 169 -9.93 -8.19 0.96
N ILE A 170 -10.64 -7.38 1.75
CA ILE A 170 -12.07 -7.61 2.00
C ILE A 170 -12.89 -7.48 0.71
N THR A 171 -12.65 -6.43 -0.08
CA THR A 171 -13.31 -6.25 -1.38
C THR A 171 -13.07 -7.45 -2.29
N GLY A 172 -11.82 -7.88 -2.43
CA GLY A 172 -11.47 -9.04 -3.25
C GLY A 172 -12.14 -10.32 -2.77
N LEU A 173 -12.23 -10.54 -1.45
CA LEU A 173 -12.95 -11.69 -0.87
C LEU A 173 -14.43 -11.67 -1.24
N GLN A 174 -15.07 -10.50 -1.19
CA GLN A 174 -16.48 -10.35 -1.58
C GLN A 174 -16.69 -10.59 -3.08
N GLU A 175 -15.79 -10.07 -3.93
CA GLU A 175 -15.82 -10.23 -5.38
C GLU A 175 -15.68 -11.69 -5.82
N VAL A 176 -14.89 -12.48 -5.09
CA VAL A 176 -14.69 -13.91 -5.38
C VAL A 176 -15.67 -14.85 -4.66
N ASP A 177 -16.65 -14.30 -3.95
CA ASP A 177 -17.66 -15.00 -3.14
C ASP A 177 -17.11 -15.75 -1.91
N TRP A 178 -15.99 -15.29 -1.35
CA TRP A 178 -15.39 -15.79 -0.11
C TRP A 178 -15.76 -14.92 1.11
N LYS A 179 -17.06 -14.58 1.23
CA LYS A 179 -17.58 -13.62 2.23
C LYS A 179 -17.43 -14.08 3.68
N GLU A 180 -17.33 -15.39 3.90
CA GLU A 180 -17.20 -16.00 5.23
C GLU A 180 -15.73 -16.16 5.69
N VAL A 181 -14.75 -15.89 4.83
CA VAL A 181 -13.33 -16.02 5.18
C VAL A 181 -12.93 -14.90 6.13
N PRO A 182 -12.52 -15.20 7.38
CA PRO A 182 -12.15 -14.16 8.33
C PRO A 182 -10.81 -13.53 7.99
N VAL A 183 -10.73 -12.20 8.15
CA VAL A 183 -9.47 -11.45 8.02
C VAL A 183 -8.96 -11.08 9.41
N ILE A 184 -7.80 -11.61 9.78
CA ILE A 184 -7.09 -11.26 11.01
C ILE A 184 -6.25 -10.00 10.70
N ALA A 185 -6.77 -8.85 11.11
CA ALA A 185 -6.19 -7.54 10.90
C ALA A 185 -5.13 -7.25 11.97
N VAL A 186 -3.86 -7.41 11.61
CA VAL A 186 -2.71 -7.30 12.53
C VAL A 186 -2.09 -5.90 12.51
N GLU A 187 -2.02 -5.29 13.69
CA GLU A 187 -1.26 -4.06 13.97
C GLU A 187 -0.17 -4.33 15.02
N THR A 188 0.68 -3.34 15.29
CA THR A 188 1.53 -3.34 16.49
C THR A 188 0.92 -2.44 17.58
N HIS A 189 1.18 -2.72 18.86
CA HIS A 189 0.67 -1.91 19.97
C HIS A 189 1.03 -0.41 19.85
N GLY A 190 2.15 -0.09 19.21
CA GLY A 190 2.59 1.29 19.01
C GLY A 190 1.89 2.05 17.87
N SER A 191 0.96 1.42 17.14
CA SER A 191 0.20 2.01 16.03
C SER A 191 -1.12 1.26 15.76
N ASN A 192 -1.93 0.98 16.78
CA ASN A 192 -3.14 0.16 16.68
C ASN A 192 -4.45 0.96 16.44
N ALA A 193 -4.43 1.86 15.45
CA ALA A 193 -5.55 2.77 15.19
C ALA A 193 -6.81 2.03 14.72
N PHE A 194 -6.66 0.95 13.94
CA PHE A 194 -7.79 0.15 13.47
C PHE A 194 -8.46 -0.60 14.63
N GLN A 195 -7.69 -1.32 15.45
CA GLN A 195 -8.21 -2.00 16.63
C GLN A 195 -8.92 -1.02 17.57
N ALA A 196 -8.30 0.13 17.84
CA ALA A 196 -8.91 1.18 18.68
C ALA A 196 -10.21 1.70 18.08
N SER A 197 -10.28 1.87 16.76
CA SER A 197 -11.47 2.36 16.05
C SER A 197 -12.63 1.34 16.09
N VAL A 198 -12.33 0.06 15.91
CA VAL A 198 -13.33 -1.02 16.01
C VAL A 198 -13.91 -1.10 17.42
N VAL A 199 -13.06 -1.08 18.46
CA VAL A 199 -13.51 -1.10 19.86
C VAL A 199 -14.36 0.13 20.20
N ALA A 200 -13.99 1.30 19.68
CA ALA A 200 -14.71 2.55 19.94
C ALA A 200 -15.98 2.72 19.08
N GLY A 201 -16.17 1.91 18.03
CA GLY A 201 -17.24 2.07 17.05
C GLY A 201 -17.15 3.35 16.21
N LYS A 202 -15.98 4.01 16.20
CA LYS A 202 -15.72 5.26 15.47
C LYS A 202 -14.23 5.42 15.21
N LEU A 203 -13.86 6.25 14.24
CA LEU A 203 -12.45 6.53 13.96
C LEU A 203 -11.75 7.13 15.18
N VAL A 204 -10.61 6.54 15.54
CA VAL A 204 -9.73 6.99 16.61
C VAL A 204 -8.44 7.52 15.99
N THR A 205 -8.04 8.71 16.43
CA THR A 205 -6.73 9.30 16.12
C THR A 205 -5.77 9.08 17.28
N LEU A 206 -4.69 8.34 17.04
CA LEU A 206 -3.62 8.12 17.99
C LEU A 206 -2.82 9.42 18.19
N GLN A 207 -2.50 9.74 19.44
CA GLN A 207 -1.73 10.94 19.77
C GLN A 207 -0.22 10.78 19.47
N LYS A 208 0.25 9.54 19.42
CA LYS A 208 1.66 9.22 19.20
C LYS A 208 1.80 7.84 18.60
N ILE A 209 2.73 7.71 17.66
CA ILE A 209 3.17 6.44 17.08
C ILE A 209 4.56 6.10 17.63
N THR A 210 4.75 4.87 18.10
CA THR A 210 6.01 4.43 18.75
C THR A 210 6.56 3.10 18.24
N THR A 211 6.01 2.55 17.16
CA THR A 211 6.38 1.22 16.66
C THR A 211 7.62 1.22 15.76
N ILE A 212 8.38 0.12 15.76
CA ILE A 212 9.41 -0.19 14.75
C ILE A 212 8.80 -0.50 13.37
N ALA A 213 7.54 -0.91 13.30
CA ALA A 213 6.86 -1.28 12.06
C ALA A 213 6.44 -0.03 11.27
N SER A 214 7.42 0.67 10.70
CA SER A 214 7.27 2.01 10.10
C SER A 214 6.21 2.10 9.00
N SER A 215 5.89 1.02 8.29
CA SER A 215 4.84 1.00 7.26
C SER A 215 3.43 0.79 7.81
N LEU A 216 3.31 0.38 9.08
CA LEU A 216 2.03 0.31 9.79
C LEU A 216 1.73 1.62 10.53
N ALA A 217 2.70 2.53 10.63
CA ALA A 217 2.57 3.81 11.30
C ALA A 217 1.48 4.67 10.64
N SER A 218 0.30 4.71 11.27
CA SER A 218 -0.81 5.58 10.88
C SER A 218 -1.49 6.12 12.12
N GLU A 219 -1.76 7.43 12.15
CA GLU A 219 -2.45 8.05 13.28
C GLU A 219 -3.93 7.67 13.28
N THR A 220 -4.53 7.42 12.12
CA THR A 220 -5.94 7.04 11.96
C THR A 220 -6.06 6.06 10.78
N VAL A 221 -7.03 5.15 10.83
CA VAL A 221 -7.34 4.22 9.74
C VAL A 221 -8.34 4.86 8.74
N CYS A 222 -8.41 4.35 7.51
CA CYS A 222 -9.43 4.75 6.53
C CYS A 222 -10.86 4.54 7.11
N ALA A 223 -11.78 5.46 6.84
CA ALA A 223 -13.18 5.32 7.22
C ALA A 223 -13.78 4.01 6.66
N LYS A 224 -13.41 3.66 5.43
CA LYS A 224 -13.85 2.44 4.77
C LYS A 224 -13.43 1.17 5.51
N SER A 225 -12.27 1.17 6.18
CA SER A 225 -11.83 0.00 6.96
C SER A 225 -12.76 -0.27 8.13
N LEU A 226 -13.22 0.78 8.81
CA LEU A 226 -14.21 0.64 9.88
C LEU A 226 -15.56 0.17 9.33
N GLU A 227 -16.03 0.75 8.22
CA GLU A 227 -17.27 0.32 7.56
C GLU A 227 -17.23 -1.17 7.17
N LEU A 228 -16.16 -1.61 6.50
CA LEU A 228 -15.99 -2.99 6.05
C LEU A 228 -15.91 -3.97 7.23
N SER A 229 -15.32 -3.55 8.37
CA SER A 229 -15.27 -4.38 9.58
C SER A 229 -16.64 -4.68 10.19
N LEU A 230 -17.68 -3.89 9.85
CA LEU A 230 -19.05 -4.11 10.32
C LEU A 230 -19.81 -5.13 9.45
N ILE A 231 -19.36 -5.37 8.22
CA ILE A 231 -20.07 -6.19 7.23
C ILE A 231 -19.30 -7.41 6.74
N HIS A 232 -18.04 -7.58 7.19
CA HIS A 232 -17.19 -8.72 6.88
C HIS A 232 -16.56 -9.26 8.18
N PRO A 233 -16.35 -10.59 8.34
CA PRO A 233 -15.68 -11.13 9.52
C PRO A 233 -14.22 -10.65 9.61
N VAL A 234 -13.97 -9.65 10.46
CA VAL A 234 -12.63 -9.12 10.74
C VAL A 234 -12.30 -9.29 12.21
N VAL A 235 -11.09 -9.78 12.49
CA VAL A 235 -10.55 -9.94 13.85
C VAL A 235 -9.39 -8.96 14.04
N PRO A 236 -9.61 -7.80 14.70
CA PRO A 236 -8.52 -6.88 15.03
C PRO A 236 -7.58 -7.49 16.07
N PHE A 237 -6.29 -7.52 15.78
CA PHE A 237 -5.28 -8.11 16.65
C PHE A 237 -4.03 -7.23 16.69
N ALA A 238 -3.42 -7.08 17.86
CA ALA A 238 -2.19 -6.30 18.02
C ALA A 238 -1.07 -7.17 18.58
N VAL A 239 0.14 -6.97 18.07
CA VAL A 239 1.36 -7.64 18.55
C VAL A 239 2.37 -6.64 19.10
N SER A 240 3.34 -7.13 19.87
CA SER A 240 4.45 -6.28 20.30
C SER A 240 5.49 -6.12 19.20
N ASP A 241 6.27 -5.03 19.26
CA ASP A 241 7.43 -4.85 18.38
C ASP A 241 8.45 -5.98 18.52
N ALA A 242 8.59 -6.58 19.71
CA ALA A 242 9.47 -7.73 19.93
C ALA A 242 8.99 -8.97 19.14
N MET A 243 7.67 -9.22 19.10
CA MET A 243 7.11 -10.29 18.28
C MET A 243 7.32 -10.03 16.79
N ALA A 244 7.13 -8.79 16.34
CA ALA A 244 7.37 -8.40 14.96
C ALA A 244 8.86 -8.56 14.58
N ALA A 245 9.79 -8.12 15.44
CA ALA A 245 11.23 -8.26 15.23
C ALA A 245 11.67 -9.73 15.19
N ASP A 246 11.14 -10.57 16.09
CA ASP A 246 11.45 -12.00 16.07
C ASP A 246 10.87 -12.69 14.83
N ALA A 247 9.67 -12.29 14.37
CA ALA A 247 9.12 -12.78 13.11
C ALA A 247 10.01 -12.43 11.91
N VAL A 248 10.57 -11.20 11.85
CA VAL A 248 11.55 -10.80 10.83
C VAL A 248 12.80 -11.68 10.92
N ARG A 249 13.34 -11.91 12.12
CA ARG A 249 14.51 -12.78 12.33
C ARG A 249 14.25 -14.21 11.88
N GLN A 250 13.10 -14.78 12.24
CA GLN A 250 12.69 -16.12 11.81
C GLN A 250 12.54 -16.20 10.29
N PHE A 251 11.96 -15.17 9.68
CA PHE A 251 11.78 -15.11 8.22
C PHE A 251 13.13 -14.96 7.49
N ALA A 252 14.08 -14.18 8.01
CA ALA A 252 15.41 -14.06 7.40
C ALA A 252 16.27 -15.33 7.54
N ALA A 253 16.05 -16.11 8.61
CA ALA A 253 16.71 -17.40 8.81
C ALA A 253 16.08 -18.53 7.97
N TRP A 254 15.04 -18.23 7.18
CA TRP A 254 14.38 -19.15 6.27
C TRP A 254 15.36 -19.58 5.16
N LYS A 255 15.68 -20.88 5.11
CA LYS A 255 16.42 -21.54 4.03
C LYS A 255 15.50 -22.45 3.26
#